data_AF-A0A0U3F1S9-F1
#
_entry.id   AF-A0A0U3F1S9-F1
#
_cell.length_a   1.000
_cell.length_b   1.000
_cell.length_c   1.000
_cell.angle_alpha   90.00
_cell.angle_beta   90.00
_cell.angle_gamma   90.00
#
_symmetry.space_group_name_H-M   'P 1'
#
loop_
_entity.id
_entity.type
_entity.pdbx_description
1 polymer ?
#
loop_
_entity_poly.entity_id
_entity_poly.type
_entity_poly.pdbx_seq_one_letter_code
_entity_poly.pdbx_strand_id
1 'polypeptide(L)'
;MVEEEKTGEEKKLDVKALMALVPPASALKQREAKVREKRVRVRWSDVPPTKAKINPQLAQELGISDKLEVAVSGKRFSFEAVKDEKVPVNEVHVNEELMKEHGISDNTIAAVRAQKRT
;
A
#
# COMPACT_ATOMS: atom_id res chain seq x y z
N MET A 1 74.38 34.56 -1.35
CA MET A 1 73.10 34.74 -0.64
C MET A 1 72.13 33.81 -1.36
N VAL A 2 71.76 32.71 -0.72
CA VAL A 2 70.95 31.64 -1.33
C VAL A 2 69.51 31.89 -0.87
N GLU A 3 68.61 32.19 -1.79
CA GLU A 3 67.17 32.32 -1.50
C GLU A 3 66.47 31.05 -2.01
N GLU A 4 65.94 30.28 -1.06
CA GLU A 4 65.04 29.15 -1.28
C GLU A 4 63.62 29.67 -1.58
N GLU A 5 63.12 29.42 -2.80
CA GLU A 5 61.72 29.68 -3.15
C GLU A 5 60.83 28.45 -2.90
N LYS A 6 60.17 28.51 -1.75
CA LYS A 6 58.81 28.05 -1.38
C LYS A 6 58.16 26.91 -2.20
N THR A 7 58.04 25.78 -1.50
CA THR A 7 57.26 24.58 -1.79
C THR A 7 55.76 24.89 -1.96
N GLY A 8 55.14 24.27 -2.98
CA GLY A 8 53.71 24.39 -3.28
C GLY A 8 52.82 23.69 -2.25
N GLU A 9 51.82 24.43 -1.77
CA GLU A 9 50.73 23.90 -0.95
C GLU A 9 49.66 23.25 -1.84
N GLU A 10 49.65 21.91 -1.85
CA GLU A 10 48.57 21.12 -2.44
C GLU A 10 47.27 21.34 -1.67
N LYS A 11 46.28 21.98 -2.31
CA LYS A 11 44.92 22.11 -1.77
C LYS A 11 44.27 20.73 -1.71
N LYS A 12 44.32 20.10 -0.54
CA LYS A 12 43.59 18.87 -0.24
C LYS A 12 42.10 19.12 -0.53
N LEU A 13 41.58 18.44 -1.55
CA LEU A 13 40.17 18.50 -1.91
C LEU A 13 39.34 18.07 -0.70
N ASP A 14 38.45 18.95 -0.25
CA ASP A 14 37.61 18.74 0.92
C ASP A 14 36.66 17.55 0.69
N VAL A 15 37.03 16.38 1.25
CA VAL A 15 36.28 15.11 1.15
C VAL A 15 34.81 15.28 1.56
N LYS A 16 34.56 16.22 2.47
CA LYS A 16 33.24 16.57 2.99
C LYS A 16 32.29 17.11 1.90
N ALA A 17 32.83 17.81 0.89
CA ALA A 17 32.05 18.32 -0.23
C ALA A 17 31.69 17.22 -1.25
N LEU A 18 32.58 16.24 -1.47
CA LEU A 18 32.30 15.08 -2.30
C LEU A 18 31.20 14.18 -1.69
N MET A 19 31.18 14.03 -0.36
CA MET A 19 30.14 13.28 0.34
C MET A 19 28.76 13.96 0.31
N ALA A 20 28.69 15.27 0.04
CA ALA A 20 27.42 15.99 -0.09
C ALA A 20 26.77 15.84 -1.48
N LEU A 21 27.53 15.45 -2.50
CA LEU A 21 27.04 15.24 -3.86
C LEU A 21 26.17 13.96 -3.98
N VAL A 22 26.47 12.95 -3.16
CA VAL A 22 25.69 11.71 -3.10
C VAL A 22 24.84 11.73 -1.83
N PRO A 23 23.52 11.93 -1.92
CA PRO A 23 22.67 11.93 -0.75
C PRO A 23 22.82 10.58 0.00
N PRO A 24 22.87 10.59 1.34
CA PRO A 24 22.93 9.35 2.11
C PRO A 24 21.71 8.49 1.78
N ALA A 25 21.87 7.17 1.76
CA ALA A 25 20.80 6.22 1.41
C ALA A 25 19.49 6.45 2.20
N SER A 26 19.59 7.00 3.42
CA SER A 26 18.45 7.40 4.25
C SER A 26 17.59 8.52 3.65
N ALA A 27 18.18 9.44 2.88
CA ALA A 27 17.45 10.53 2.22
C ALA A 27 16.62 10.06 1.02
N LEU A 28 17.01 8.96 0.37
CA LEU A 28 16.24 8.34 -0.72
C LEU A 28 15.01 7.57 -0.21
N LYS A 29 14.89 7.35 1.11
CA LYS A 29 13.92 6.43 1.72
C LYS A 29 12.67 7.11 2.29
N GLN A 30 12.46 8.41 2.07
CA GLN A 30 11.22 9.11 2.47
C GLN A 30 10.13 9.02 1.40
N ARG A 31 9.80 7.80 0.97
CA ARG A 31 8.49 7.52 0.40
C ARG A 31 7.85 6.52 1.34
N GLU A 32 7.06 7.01 2.29
CA GLU A 32 6.12 6.14 3.00
C GLU A 32 5.35 5.36 1.95
N ALA A 33 5.62 4.05 1.87
CA ALA A 33 4.96 3.18 0.91
C ALA A 33 3.49 3.12 1.35
N LYS A 34 2.67 4.03 0.81
CA LYS A 34 1.22 4.07 1.05
C LYS A 34 0.70 2.65 0.87
N VAL A 35 0.13 2.06 1.92
CA VAL A 35 -0.35 0.68 1.90
C VAL A 35 -1.48 0.63 0.86
N ARG A 36 -1.18 0.07 -0.32
CA ARG A 36 -2.14 -0.01 -1.43
C ARG A 36 -3.04 -1.25 -1.32
N GLU A 37 -2.61 -2.21 -0.52
CA GLU A 37 -3.24 -3.51 -0.39
C GLU A 37 -3.10 -4.02 1.04
N LYS A 38 -4.20 -4.55 1.60
CA LYS A 38 -4.21 -5.18 2.92
C LYS A 38 -4.90 -6.53 2.85
N ARG A 39 -4.34 -7.51 3.57
CA ARG A 39 -4.91 -8.85 3.68
C ARG A 39 -5.92 -8.85 4.81
N VAL A 40 -7.16 -9.20 4.49
CA VAL A 40 -8.32 -9.18 5.40
C VAL A 40 -9.11 -10.47 5.24
N ARG A 41 -9.93 -10.80 6.23
CA ARG A 41 -10.82 -11.96 6.17
C ARG A 41 -12.11 -11.60 5.47
N VAL A 42 -12.58 -12.49 4.61
CA VAL A 42 -13.88 -12.36 3.99
C VAL A 42 -14.90 -13.13 4.79
N ARG A 43 -16.00 -12.45 5.15
CA ARG A 43 -17.14 -13.04 5.85
C ARG A 43 -18.35 -13.04 4.93
N TRP A 44 -19.13 -14.10 5.00
CA TRP A 44 -20.41 -14.17 4.31
C TRP A 44 -21.44 -13.29 5.01
N SER A 45 -22.24 -12.59 4.22
CA SER A 45 -23.35 -11.79 4.71
C SER A 45 -24.41 -11.66 3.64
N ASP A 46 -25.62 -11.31 4.08
CA ASP A 46 -26.71 -10.94 3.21
C ASP A 46 -26.49 -9.51 2.68
N VAL A 47 -25.66 -9.39 1.65
CA VAL A 47 -25.38 -8.15 0.93
C VAL A 47 -25.60 -8.40 -0.57
N PRO A 48 -25.97 -7.39 -1.36
CA PRO A 48 -26.14 -7.58 -2.81
C PRO A 48 -24.86 -8.10 -3.48
N PRO A 49 -24.93 -8.93 -4.52
CA PRO A 49 -23.74 -9.51 -5.17
C PRO A 49 -22.84 -8.46 -5.82
N THR A 50 -23.36 -7.27 -6.11
CA THR A 50 -22.59 -6.15 -6.67
C THR A 50 -21.88 -5.30 -5.61
N LYS A 51 -22.20 -5.48 -4.32
CA LYS A 51 -21.75 -4.64 -3.21
C LYS A 51 -20.98 -5.45 -2.18
N ALA A 52 -19.99 -4.83 -1.56
CA ALA A 52 -19.27 -5.39 -0.43
C ALA A 52 -19.20 -4.36 0.69
N LYS A 53 -19.46 -4.81 1.93
CA LYS A 53 -19.37 -3.93 3.10
C LYS A 53 -17.97 -3.95 3.68
N ILE A 54 -17.47 -2.76 3.98
CA ILE A 54 -16.13 -2.53 4.49
C ILE A 54 -16.18 -1.51 5.63
N ASN A 55 -15.29 -1.67 6.61
CA ASN A 55 -15.14 -0.66 7.65
C ASN A 55 -14.63 0.67 7.03
N PRO A 56 -15.19 1.83 7.42
CA PRO A 56 -14.74 3.13 6.91
C PRO A 56 -13.26 3.43 7.19
N GLN A 57 -12.70 2.94 8.31
CA GLN A 57 -11.29 3.08 8.65
C GLN A 57 -10.39 2.28 7.68
N LEU A 58 -10.78 1.05 7.37
CA LEU A 58 -10.06 0.22 6.40
C LEU A 58 -10.13 0.85 4.99
N ALA A 59 -11.30 1.39 4.62
CA ALA A 59 -11.48 2.07 3.35
C ALA A 59 -10.58 3.32 3.24
N GLN A 60 -10.45 4.12 4.30
CA GLN A 60 -9.56 5.28 4.33
C GLN A 60 -8.08 4.88 4.23
N GLU A 61 -7.67 3.85 4.96
CA GLU A 61 -6.28 3.35 4.96
C GLU A 61 -5.85 2.91 3.54
N LEU A 62 -6.75 2.24 2.82
CA LEU A 62 -6.50 1.75 1.47
C LEU A 62 -6.82 2.77 0.36
N GLY A 63 -7.44 3.91 0.70
CA GLY A 63 -7.88 4.91 -0.28
C GLY A 63 -9.04 4.46 -1.17
N ILE A 64 -9.95 3.63 -0.64
CA ILE A 64 -11.14 3.15 -1.34
C ILE A 64 -12.25 4.20 -1.26
N SER A 65 -12.63 4.79 -2.39
CA SER A 65 -13.76 5.74 -2.47
C SER A 65 -15.09 5.03 -2.72
N ASP A 66 -15.23 4.44 -3.91
CA ASP A 66 -16.50 3.92 -4.45
C ASP A 66 -16.38 2.45 -4.88
N LYS A 67 -15.24 2.07 -5.44
CA LYS A 67 -14.98 0.73 -5.96
C LYS A 67 -13.82 0.07 -5.24
N LEU A 68 -14.07 -1.17 -4.87
CA LEU A 68 -13.21 -2.05 -4.11
C LEU A 68 -12.86 -3.25 -4.99
N GLU A 69 -11.60 -3.64 -5.01
CA GLU A 69 -11.20 -4.91 -5.59
C GLU A 69 -10.77 -5.89 -4.51
N VAL A 70 -11.35 -7.09 -4.53
CA VAL A 70 -11.05 -8.20 -3.63
C VAL A 70 -10.41 -9.32 -4.43
N ALA A 71 -9.16 -9.66 -4.10
CA ALA A 71 -8.43 -10.76 -4.71
C ALA A 71 -8.41 -11.98 -3.77
N VAL A 72 -8.95 -13.11 -4.24
CA VAL A 72 -9.05 -14.37 -3.50
C VAL A 72 -8.51 -15.50 -4.36
N SER A 73 -7.49 -16.20 -3.89
CA SER A 73 -6.95 -17.42 -4.53
C SER A 73 -6.73 -17.29 -6.05
N GLY A 74 -6.18 -16.15 -6.49
CA GLY A 74 -5.91 -15.86 -7.91
C GLY A 74 -7.10 -15.28 -8.70
N LYS A 75 -8.31 -15.26 -8.15
CA LYS A 75 -9.49 -14.59 -8.72
C LYS A 75 -9.59 -13.15 -8.21
N ARG A 76 -10.07 -12.23 -9.04
CA ARG A 76 -10.25 -10.81 -8.71
C ARG A 76 -11.71 -10.44 -8.91
N PHE A 77 -12.30 -9.84 -7.88
CA PHE A 77 -13.69 -9.38 -7.90
C PHE A 77 -13.73 -7.88 -7.69
N SER A 78 -14.56 -7.20 -8.46
CA SER A 78 -14.79 -5.76 -8.34
C SER A 78 -16.17 -5.53 -7.74
N PHE A 79 -16.22 -4.81 -6.63
CA PHE A 79 -17.44 -4.52 -5.89
C PHE A 79 -17.59 -3.02 -5.66
N GLU A 80 -18.82 -2.58 -5.49
CA GLU A 80 -19.10 -1.28 -4.89
C GLU A 80 -18.86 -1.33 -3.38
N ALA A 81 -18.08 -0.39 -2.86
CA ALA A 81 -17.73 -0.33 -1.45
C ALA A 81 -18.83 0.36 -0.64
N VAL A 82 -19.48 -0.39 0.25
CA VAL A 82 -20.45 0.14 1.21
C VAL A 82 -19.76 0.28 2.56
N LYS A 83 -19.66 1.50 3.07
CA LYS A 83 -19.02 1.77 4.36
C LYS A 83 -19.99 1.46 5.49
N ASP A 84 -19.62 0.54 6.37
CA ASP A 84 -20.45 0.12 7.50
C ASP A 84 -19.56 -0.05 8.75
N GLU A 85 -19.88 0.64 9.83
CA GLU A 85 -19.10 0.60 11.09
C GLU A 85 -19.30 -0.71 11.87
N LYS A 86 -20.35 -1.48 11.53
CA LYS A 86 -20.57 -2.80 12.14
C LYS A 86 -19.56 -3.84 11.67
N VAL A 87 -18.91 -3.60 10.53
CA VAL A 87 -17.90 -4.49 9.97
C VAL A 87 -16.56 -4.22 10.67
N PRO A 88 -15.87 -5.24 11.22
CA PRO A 88 -14.55 -5.07 11.82
C PRO A 88 -13.49 -4.57 10.82
N VAL A 89 -12.47 -3.85 11.30
CA VAL A 89 -11.41 -3.25 10.46
C VAL A 89 -10.62 -4.28 9.64
N ASN A 90 -10.55 -5.53 10.07
CA ASN A 90 -9.81 -6.60 9.39
C ASN A 90 -10.72 -7.60 8.65
N GLU A 91 -11.99 -7.24 8.46
CA GLU A 91 -12.99 -8.07 7.80
C GLU A 91 -13.69 -7.33 6.66
N VAL A 92 -14.14 -8.08 5.66
CA VAL A 92 -14.96 -7.58 4.55
C VAL A 92 -16.13 -8.53 4.37
N HIS A 93 -17.34 -7.97 4.32
CA HIS A 93 -18.56 -8.76 4.18
C HIS A 93 -19.00 -8.78 2.72
N VAL A 94 -19.19 -9.98 2.18
CA VAL A 94 -19.50 -10.21 0.78
C VAL A 94 -20.68 -11.18 0.68
N ASN A 95 -21.41 -11.10 -0.43
CA ASN A 95 -22.58 -11.93 -0.68
C ASN A 95 -22.23 -13.44 -0.63
N GLU A 96 -23.04 -14.21 0.07
CA GLU A 96 -22.80 -15.64 0.25
C GLU A 96 -22.99 -16.48 -1.03
N GLU A 97 -23.99 -16.15 -1.86
CA GLU A 97 -24.34 -16.90 -3.07
C GLU A 97 -23.21 -16.77 -4.09
N LEU A 98 -22.76 -15.54 -4.34
CA LEU A 98 -21.65 -15.26 -5.24
C LEU A 98 -20.36 -15.97 -4.80
N MET A 99 -20.10 -16.00 -3.49
CA MET A 99 -18.92 -16.67 -2.95
C MET A 99 -19.01 -18.20 -3.09
N LYS A 100 -20.20 -18.79 -2.89
CA LYS A 100 -20.44 -20.22 -3.14
C LYS A 100 -20.25 -20.57 -4.61
N GLU A 101 -20.78 -19.77 -5.54
CA GLU A 101 -20.60 -19.97 -6.98
C GLU A 101 -19.13 -19.95 -7.39
N HIS A 102 -18.32 -19.12 -6.73
CA HIS A 102 -16.89 -19.04 -6.99
C HIS A 102 -16.04 -20.02 -6.17
N GLY A 103 -16.65 -20.84 -5.30
CA GLY A 103 -15.98 -21.82 -4.45
C GLY A 103 -15.14 -21.21 -3.33
N ILE A 104 -15.52 -20.01 -2.85
CA ILE A 104 -14.82 -19.29 -1.79
C ILE A 104 -15.51 -19.58 -0.45
N SER A 105 -14.77 -20.17 0.48
CA SER A 105 -15.26 -20.49 1.82
C SER A 105 -15.39 -19.24 2.71
N ASP A 106 -16.24 -19.31 3.73
CA ASP A 106 -16.27 -18.30 4.78
C ASP A 106 -14.89 -18.20 5.46
N ASN A 107 -14.58 -17.01 5.97
CA ASN A 107 -13.33 -16.71 6.69
C ASN A 107 -12.06 -16.86 5.83
N THR A 108 -12.20 -16.81 4.50
CA THR A 108 -11.07 -16.86 3.57
C THR A 108 -10.24 -15.58 3.66
N ILE A 109 -8.92 -15.70 3.56
CA ILE A 109 -8.01 -14.54 3.50
C ILE A 109 -7.99 -13.98 2.08
N ALA A 110 -8.41 -12.73 1.94
CA ALA A 110 -8.38 -11.99 0.69
C ALA A 110 -7.44 -10.79 0.76
N ALA A 111 -6.87 -10.42 -0.38
CA ALA A 111 -6.19 -9.15 -0.54
C ALA A 111 -7.19 -8.10 -1.02
N VAL A 112 -7.28 -7.00 -0.31
CA VAL A 112 -8.21 -5.90 -0.61
C VAL A 112 -7.42 -4.67 -1.02
N ARG A 113 -7.81 -4.09 -2.16
CA ARG A 113 -7.16 -2.92 -2.75
C ARG A 113 -8.19 -1.94 -3.31
N ALA A 114 -7.79 -0.68 -3.39
CA ALA A 114 -8.55 0.32 -4.15
C ALA A 114 -8.47 -0.01 -5.64
N GLN A 115 -9.62 -0.02 -6.32
CA GLN A 115 -9.65 -0.18 -7.77
C GLN A 115 -9.03 1.08 -8.39
N LYS A 116 -7.92 0.93 -9.13
CA LYS A 116 -7.37 2.03 -9.92
C LYS A 116 -8.40 2.42 -10.99
N ARG A 117 -8.86 3.68 -10.99
CA ARG A 117 -9.41 4.28 -12.20
C ARG A 117 -8.23 4.44 -13.17
N THR A 118 -8.20 3.59 -14.19
CA THR A 118 -7.40 3.84 -15.40
C THR A 118 -8.07 4.95 -16.21
#